data_AF-A0A2W1LDC5-F1
#
_entry.id   AF-A0A2W1LDC5-F1
#
_cell.length_a   1.000
_cell.length_b   1.000
_cell.length_c   1.000
_cell.angle_alpha   90.00
_cell.angle_beta   90.00
_cell.angle_gamma   90.00
#
_symmetry.space_group_name_H-M   'P 1'
#
loop_
_entity.id
_entity.type
_entity.pdbx_description
1 polymer ?
#
loop_
_entity_poly.entity_id
_entity_poly.type
_entity_poly.pdbx_seq_one_letter_code
_entity_poly.pdbx_strand_id
1 'polypeptide(L)'
;MKHLLPINQDPPLKSYSSHAFTTAIMSQNQQSDAVPDAVFDHVSVSGAAQAGWSSADVGAHGNGGAGPFEPDNGCFSVHGIQGDITSTADTFRFVHTVLYGDGTITARLAGHKPVHVWSKAGLMIRESLEPGSKFVMTAATPSTNGKWSLCRGTADGECSGQQIGHDYREVWLRLIRAGADIQVYASACGEVWRLAASYTCEMKGVLYIGLAVTTGACSWSKWYYSNYIQLRCFKDFQSNYDVPFDFYMGIRRDRNYYYLNPYLQAHSLSHRFLARAFPDLVSFLIQCLNSGLYIDLMLDEYFIPERRAYKQTKYDHANLIYGYDTGSEQFLLLGHSPGGVFKASAASFQAVREAYGEGHPHCDVQLYSPSPIGNEYEFDIRTVTAALREYAESVNPHLPVRGFRNEVQDVYGMEVYRSLASNLPDHWRDIRPFVVLHEHKKLMIERVGYMHQQGYLSHDEQLEFQSRFLQLMSRLETLRNLIIMAQVKGTASIVHDIRKGLENAAGVDAEITRDLIGVLSRWDKEL
;
A
#
# COMPACT_ATOMS: atom_id res chain seq x y z
N MET A 1 -15.02 6.26 19.22
CA MET A 1 -13.83 5.38 19.10
C MET A 1 -13.43 5.37 17.65
N LYS A 2 -12.18 5.74 17.37
CA LYS A 2 -11.65 5.82 16.01
C LYS A 2 -10.94 4.52 15.65
N HIS A 3 -11.36 3.90 14.55
CA HIS A 3 -10.72 2.73 13.98
C HIS A 3 -10.18 3.06 12.59
N LEU A 4 -8.94 2.65 12.34
CA LEU A 4 -8.21 3.01 11.14
C LEU A 4 -7.38 1.81 10.66
N LEU A 5 -7.59 1.41 9.41
CA LEU A 5 -6.73 0.45 8.72
C LEU A 5 -5.50 1.17 8.11
N PRO A 6 -4.31 0.53 8.07
CA PRO A 6 -3.13 1.10 7.40
C PRO A 6 -3.42 1.45 5.95
N ILE A 7 -3.14 2.66 5.49
CA ILE A 7 -3.36 2.99 4.08
C ILE A 7 -2.43 4.09 3.60
N ASN A 8 -1.92 3.96 2.38
CA ASN A 8 -1.20 5.05 1.74
C ASN A 8 -2.20 6.07 1.21
N GLN A 9 -2.23 7.26 1.79
CA GLN A 9 -3.07 8.35 1.27
C GLN A 9 -2.45 9.03 0.04
N ASP A 10 -1.19 8.72 -0.26
CA ASP A 10 -0.44 9.17 -1.43
C ASP A 10 0.10 7.96 -2.23
N PRO A 11 -0.80 7.12 -2.80
CA PRO A 11 -0.40 5.90 -3.47
C PRO A 11 0.45 6.16 -4.72
N PRO A 12 1.23 5.15 -5.16
CA PRO A 12 2.10 5.30 -6.33
C PRO A 12 1.32 5.51 -7.64
N LEU A 13 0.11 4.93 -7.75
CA LEU A 13 -0.86 5.24 -8.81
C LEU A 13 -2.07 5.99 -8.24
N LYS A 14 -2.51 7.06 -8.91
CA LYS A 14 -3.66 7.87 -8.53
C LYS A 14 -4.70 7.99 -9.64
N SER A 15 -4.60 7.13 -10.66
CA SER A 15 -5.53 7.05 -11.78
C SER A 15 -6.98 7.02 -11.28
N TYR A 16 -7.91 7.47 -12.12
CA TYR A 16 -9.34 7.52 -11.82
C TYR A 16 -9.98 6.12 -11.91
N SER A 17 -9.41 5.17 -11.18
CA SER A 17 -9.85 3.79 -11.16
C SER A 17 -9.47 3.10 -9.86
N SER A 18 -9.94 1.87 -9.69
CA SER A 18 -9.65 1.05 -8.52
C SER A 18 -8.15 0.71 -8.36
N HIS A 19 -7.30 1.02 -9.35
CA HIS A 19 -5.84 0.97 -9.20
C HIS A 19 -5.33 1.90 -8.10
N ALA A 20 -5.91 3.09 -7.95
CA ALA A 20 -5.53 4.00 -6.88
C ALA A 20 -5.86 3.42 -5.50
N PHE A 21 -7.02 2.76 -5.37
CA PHE A 21 -7.42 2.10 -4.13
C PHE A 21 -6.57 0.88 -3.82
N THR A 22 -6.36 -0.01 -4.80
CA THR A 22 -5.57 -1.24 -4.60
C THR A 22 -4.10 -0.92 -4.32
N THR A 23 -3.50 0.06 -5.00
CA THR A 23 -2.13 0.49 -4.69
C THR A 23 -2.03 1.24 -3.37
N ALA A 24 -3.07 1.96 -2.92
CA ALA A 24 -3.13 2.55 -1.59
C ALA A 24 -3.12 1.51 -0.47
N ILE A 25 -3.89 0.44 -0.63
CA ILE A 25 -3.98 -0.67 0.33
C ILE A 25 -2.69 -1.52 0.30
N MET A 26 -2.15 -1.77 -0.88
CA MET A 26 -0.93 -2.55 -1.04
C MET A 26 0.30 -1.82 -0.49
N SER A 27 0.44 -0.53 -0.77
CA SER A 27 1.63 0.23 -0.35
C SER A 27 1.60 0.66 1.11
N GLN A 28 0.41 0.82 1.69
CA GLN A 28 0.19 1.20 3.10
C GLN A 28 0.96 2.48 3.49
N ASN A 29 0.88 2.91 4.75
CA ASN A 29 1.40 4.22 5.15
C ASN A 29 2.91 4.21 5.44
N GLN A 30 3.70 3.59 4.56
CA GLN A 30 5.14 3.37 4.74
C GLN A 30 6.01 4.60 4.43
N GLN A 31 5.42 5.77 4.18
CA GLN A 31 6.17 7.02 4.05
C GLN A 31 6.63 7.51 5.43
N SER A 32 7.89 7.93 5.50
CA SER A 32 8.44 8.57 6.70
C SER A 32 7.82 9.95 6.89
N ASP A 33 7.30 10.24 8.09
CA ASP A 33 6.83 11.56 8.48
C ASP A 33 7.35 11.95 9.87
N ALA A 34 7.07 13.18 10.28
CA ALA A 34 7.52 13.72 11.56
C ALA A 34 6.73 13.16 12.78
N VAL A 35 5.72 12.30 12.56
CA VAL A 35 4.91 11.72 13.63
C VAL A 35 5.57 10.40 14.08
N PRO A 36 5.78 10.19 15.39
CA PRO A 36 6.37 8.93 15.86
C PRO A 36 5.47 7.73 15.54
N ASP A 37 6.08 6.62 15.17
CA ASP A 37 5.37 5.38 14.83
C ASP A 37 4.82 4.68 16.07
N ALA A 38 5.51 4.80 17.20
CA ALA A 38 5.06 4.30 18.49
C ALA A 38 5.31 5.32 19.61
N VAL A 39 4.36 5.40 20.54
CA VAL A 39 4.46 6.17 21.78
C VAL A 39 4.26 5.21 22.95
N PHE A 40 5.27 5.10 23.79
CA PHE A 40 5.24 4.32 25.01
C PHE A 40 5.20 5.26 26.21
N ASP A 41 4.42 4.92 27.24
CA ASP A 41 4.49 5.58 28.54
C ASP A 41 4.61 4.55 29.68
N HIS A 42 4.85 5.05 30.89
CA HIS A 42 5.13 4.22 32.07
C HIS A 42 6.25 3.20 31.85
N VAL A 43 7.22 3.53 30.97
CA VAL A 43 8.35 2.66 30.68
C VAL A 43 9.22 2.56 31.94
N SER A 44 9.34 1.33 32.45
CA SER A 44 10.12 1.04 33.65
C SER A 44 10.89 -0.26 33.47
N VAL A 45 12.14 -0.25 33.91
CA VAL A 45 13.03 -1.42 33.95
C VAL A 45 13.47 -1.63 35.39
N SER A 46 13.34 -2.86 35.90
CA SER A 46 13.82 -3.27 37.21
C SER A 46 14.81 -4.42 37.09
N GLY A 47 15.69 -4.57 38.08
CA GLY A 47 16.81 -5.52 38.06
C GLY A 47 18.14 -4.77 37.98
N ALA A 48 19.22 -5.48 37.66
CA ALA A 48 20.53 -4.85 37.45
C ALA A 48 20.61 -4.27 36.03
N ALA A 49 19.88 -3.19 35.77
CA ALA A 49 19.92 -2.47 34.50
C ALA A 49 20.82 -1.22 34.61
N GLN A 50 21.52 -0.88 33.53
CA GLN A 50 22.31 0.34 33.46
C GLN A 50 21.40 1.58 33.38
N ALA A 51 21.81 2.68 34.02
CA ALA A 51 21.09 3.94 33.91
C ALA A 51 21.28 4.56 32.51
N GLY A 52 20.20 5.14 31.99
CA GLY A 52 20.17 5.78 30.66
C GLY A 52 19.63 4.85 29.56
N TRP A 53 19.32 5.45 28.42
CA TRP A 53 18.80 4.78 27.24
C TRP A 53 19.66 5.14 26.04
N SER A 54 19.84 4.17 25.14
CA SER A 54 20.50 4.32 23.85
C SER A 54 19.54 3.89 22.74
N SER A 55 19.82 4.29 21.51
CA SER A 55 19.07 3.86 20.33
C SER A 55 20.01 3.26 19.29
N ALA A 56 19.56 2.22 18.60
CA ALA A 56 20.29 1.54 17.54
C ALA A 56 19.33 1.07 16.44
N ASP A 57 19.77 1.16 15.19
CA ASP A 57 19.07 0.57 14.04
C ASP A 57 19.68 -0.81 13.77
N VAL A 58 18.97 -1.87 14.14
CA VAL A 58 19.39 -3.27 13.93
C VAL A 58 19.07 -3.65 12.49
N GLY A 59 20.01 -4.29 11.78
CA GLY A 59 19.79 -4.82 10.41
C GLY A 59 19.84 -3.80 9.27
N ALA A 60 20.01 -2.50 9.55
CA ALA A 60 20.07 -1.48 8.50
C ALA A 60 21.45 -1.46 7.80
N HIS A 61 21.45 -1.55 6.47
CA HIS A 61 22.65 -1.33 5.66
C HIS A 61 22.92 0.17 5.47
N GLY A 62 23.75 0.78 6.33
CA GLY A 62 24.26 2.13 6.11
C GLY A 62 24.50 2.92 7.40
N ASN A 63 25.56 3.75 7.40
CA ASN A 63 26.04 4.60 8.50
C ASN A 63 25.07 5.76 8.89
N GLY A 64 23.80 5.46 9.15
CA GLY A 64 22.86 6.40 9.76
C GLY A 64 22.94 6.27 11.28
N GLY A 65 23.27 7.35 11.99
CA GLY A 65 23.05 7.40 13.43
C GLY A 65 21.60 7.06 13.75
N ALA A 66 21.35 6.47 14.92
CA ALA A 66 20.01 6.07 15.31
C ALA A 66 19.02 7.26 15.22
N GLY A 67 17.82 7.00 14.69
CA GLY A 67 16.77 8.01 14.61
C GLY A 67 16.39 8.57 15.99
N PRO A 68 15.78 9.77 16.04
CA PRO A 68 15.49 10.46 17.29
C PRO A 68 14.59 9.62 18.20
N PHE A 69 14.87 9.67 19.50
CA PHE A 69 13.94 9.28 20.55
C PHE A 69 13.95 10.39 21.60
N GLU A 70 12.78 10.72 22.13
CA GLU A 70 12.62 11.76 23.15
C GLU A 70 12.15 11.10 24.45
N PRO A 71 13.04 10.85 25.41
CA PRO A 71 12.66 10.37 26.72
C PRO A 71 12.20 11.56 27.59
N ASP A 72 10.95 11.52 28.04
CA ASP A 72 10.42 12.47 29.04
C ASP A 72 9.68 11.70 30.14
N ASN A 73 10.28 11.63 31.35
CA ASN A 73 9.67 11.03 32.54
C ASN A 73 8.99 9.65 32.32
N GLY A 74 9.63 8.75 31.56
CA GLY A 74 9.09 7.41 31.27
C GLY A 74 8.15 7.35 30.06
N CYS A 75 8.00 8.45 29.31
CA CYS A 75 7.38 8.53 28.00
C CYS A 75 8.46 8.49 26.90
N PHE A 76 8.21 7.75 25.82
CA PHE A 76 9.13 7.56 24.70
C PHE A 76 8.36 7.65 23.38
N SER A 77 8.75 8.59 22.54
CA SER A 77 8.34 8.67 21.14
C SER A 77 9.42 8.02 20.28
N VAL A 78 9.03 7.01 19.48
CA VAL A 78 9.97 6.21 18.68
C VAL A 78 9.50 6.15 17.24
N HIS A 79 10.36 6.57 16.31
CA HIS A 79 10.21 6.31 14.88
C HIS A 79 10.76 4.91 14.59
N GLY A 80 10.07 4.07 13.85
CA GLY A 80 10.60 2.79 13.39
C GLY A 80 11.55 2.95 12.20
N ILE A 81 12.07 1.83 11.73
CA ILE A 81 12.65 1.71 10.39
C ILE A 81 11.91 0.62 9.61
N GLN A 82 12.01 0.69 8.29
CA GLN A 82 11.46 -0.33 7.40
C GLN A 82 12.25 -1.63 7.55
N GLY A 83 11.54 -2.73 7.72
CA GLY A 83 12.14 -4.02 8.04
C GLY A 83 11.14 -4.93 8.75
N ASP A 84 11.57 -6.10 9.22
CA ASP A 84 10.71 -6.94 10.05
C ASP A 84 11.52 -7.62 11.16
N ILE A 85 10.83 -8.08 12.20
CA ILE A 85 11.40 -8.86 13.31
C ILE A 85 10.86 -10.28 13.15
N THR A 86 11.58 -11.08 12.37
CA THR A 86 11.13 -12.41 11.93
C THR A 86 12.31 -13.20 11.33
N SER A 87 12.04 -14.43 10.90
CA SER A 87 12.97 -15.30 10.16
C SER A 87 14.35 -15.38 10.82
N THR A 88 15.43 -15.33 10.03
CA THR A 88 16.83 -15.48 10.48
C THR A 88 17.60 -14.16 10.60
N ALA A 89 17.00 -13.01 10.28
CA ALA A 89 17.63 -11.70 10.50
C ALA A 89 16.57 -10.60 10.69
N ASP A 90 16.77 -9.76 11.71
CA ASP A 90 15.83 -8.70 12.07
C ASP A 90 16.24 -7.35 11.50
N THR A 91 15.26 -6.48 11.19
CA THR A 91 15.50 -5.08 10.84
C THR A 91 14.48 -4.17 11.53
N PHE A 92 14.94 -3.37 12.50
CA PHE A 92 14.09 -2.54 13.36
C PHE A 92 14.88 -1.47 14.14
N ARG A 93 14.19 -0.49 14.72
CA ARG A 93 14.78 0.46 15.67
C ARG A 93 14.63 -0.06 17.10
N PHE A 94 15.73 -0.05 17.85
CA PHE A 94 15.79 -0.53 19.22
C PHE A 94 16.25 0.56 20.18
N VAL A 95 15.34 1.02 21.04
CA VAL A 95 15.65 1.93 22.15
C VAL A 95 15.84 1.09 23.40
N HIS A 96 17.07 1.01 23.91
CA HIS A 96 17.46 0.00 24.88
C HIS A 96 18.31 0.54 26.02
N THR A 97 18.35 -0.22 27.11
CA THR A 97 19.44 -0.17 28.10
C THR A 97 20.07 -1.55 28.25
N VAL A 98 21.22 -1.58 28.93
CA VAL A 98 21.94 -2.81 29.26
C VAL A 98 21.28 -3.46 30.48
N LEU A 99 21.08 -4.77 30.42
CA LEU A 99 20.61 -5.61 31.53
C LEU A 99 21.68 -6.65 31.91
N TYR A 100 22.02 -6.70 33.20
CA TYR A 100 22.89 -7.70 33.79
C TYR A 100 22.06 -8.77 34.52
N GLY A 101 21.89 -9.93 33.90
CA GLY A 101 21.15 -11.03 34.49
C GLY A 101 19.64 -10.80 34.49
N ASP A 102 19.00 -11.03 35.64
CA ASP A 102 17.53 -11.05 35.76
C ASP A 102 16.94 -9.65 35.82
N GLY A 103 15.73 -9.49 35.28
CA GLY A 103 15.11 -8.19 35.19
C GLY A 103 13.70 -8.23 34.63
N THR A 104 13.05 -7.08 34.67
CA THR A 104 11.70 -6.89 34.16
C THR A 104 11.62 -5.57 33.43
N ILE A 105 10.94 -5.54 32.29
CA ILE A 105 10.51 -4.32 31.62
C ILE A 105 8.99 -4.28 31.58
N THR A 106 8.41 -3.14 31.91
CA THR A 106 6.98 -2.85 31.81
C THR A 106 6.78 -1.55 31.05
N ALA A 107 5.81 -1.50 30.15
CA ALA A 107 5.38 -0.27 29.49
C ALA A 107 3.92 -0.37 29.06
N ARG A 108 3.29 0.78 28.82
CA ARG A 108 2.04 0.88 28.08
C ARG A 108 2.33 1.43 26.69
N LEU A 109 1.84 0.75 25.67
CA LEU A 109 1.84 1.24 24.30
C LEU A 109 0.65 2.20 24.13
N ALA A 110 0.86 3.48 24.44
CA ALA A 110 -0.14 4.52 24.41
C ALA A 110 -0.57 4.89 22.98
N GLY A 111 0.36 4.81 22.02
CA GLY A 111 0.10 5.08 20.61
C GLY A 111 0.86 4.13 19.71
N HIS A 112 0.20 3.63 18.67
CA HIS A 112 0.83 2.87 17.60
C HIS A 112 0.19 3.28 16.26
N LYS A 113 0.99 3.93 15.43
CA LYS A 113 0.60 4.38 14.10
C LYS A 113 0.49 3.15 13.19
N PRO A 114 -0.64 2.95 12.49
CA PRO A 114 -0.83 1.82 11.61
C PRO A 114 -0.11 2.05 10.27
N VAL A 115 1.22 1.93 10.27
CA VAL A 115 2.06 2.15 9.08
C VAL A 115 1.92 1.00 8.08
N HIS A 116 2.11 -0.22 8.56
CA HIS A 116 1.92 -1.47 7.83
C HIS A 116 1.13 -2.46 8.70
N VAL A 117 0.39 -3.38 8.09
CA VAL A 117 -0.34 -4.43 8.83
C VAL A 117 0.58 -5.32 9.65
N TRP A 118 1.88 -5.36 9.33
CA TRP A 118 2.90 -6.08 10.09
C TRP A 118 3.92 -5.18 10.79
N SER A 119 3.66 -3.86 10.90
CA SER A 119 4.43 -3.00 11.81
C SER A 119 4.35 -3.54 13.23
N LYS A 120 5.44 -3.48 13.98
CA LYS A 120 5.49 -4.00 15.36
C LYS A 120 6.02 -2.92 16.27
N ALA A 121 5.35 -2.75 17.41
CA ALA A 121 5.81 -1.90 18.50
C ALA A 121 5.67 -2.67 19.81
N GLY A 122 6.76 -2.84 20.54
CA GLY A 122 6.77 -3.73 21.69
C GLY A 122 8.00 -3.65 22.60
N LEU A 123 8.05 -4.59 23.54
CA LEU A 123 9.15 -4.79 24.47
C LEU A 123 9.99 -5.97 24.01
N MET A 124 11.31 -5.85 24.11
CA MET A 124 12.26 -6.89 23.71
C MET A 124 13.37 -7.05 24.75
N ILE A 125 13.76 -8.31 24.98
CA ILE A 125 15.03 -8.71 25.60
C ILE A 125 15.85 -9.43 24.52
N ARG A 126 17.09 -9.01 24.29
CA ARG A 126 17.97 -9.51 23.21
C ARG A 126 19.40 -9.69 23.68
N GLU A 127 20.10 -10.71 23.15
CA GLU A 127 21.48 -11.05 23.54
C GLU A 127 22.54 -10.10 22.96
N SER A 128 22.31 -9.53 21.76
CA SER A 128 23.23 -8.62 21.07
C SER A 128 22.50 -7.68 20.10
N LEU A 129 23.18 -6.66 19.59
CA LEU A 129 22.63 -5.74 18.58
C LEU A 129 22.78 -6.25 17.14
N GLU A 130 23.28 -7.46 16.95
CA GLU A 130 23.39 -8.08 15.63
C GLU A 130 22.02 -8.52 15.10
N PRO A 131 21.78 -8.50 13.77
CA PRO A 131 20.49 -8.86 13.17
C PRO A 131 20.03 -10.29 13.49
N GLY A 132 20.97 -11.20 13.70
CA GLY A 132 20.70 -12.63 13.97
C GLY A 132 20.50 -13.01 15.43
N SER A 133 20.57 -12.07 16.37
CA SER A 133 20.62 -12.37 17.80
C SER A 133 19.40 -13.10 18.36
N LYS A 134 19.61 -13.87 19.43
CA LYS A 134 18.52 -14.42 20.23
C LYS A 134 17.71 -13.31 20.87
N PHE A 135 16.39 -13.47 20.89
CA PHE A 135 15.51 -12.53 21.55
C PHE A 135 14.22 -13.18 22.04
N VAL A 136 13.57 -12.51 22.99
CA VAL A 136 12.15 -12.69 23.29
C VAL A 136 11.50 -11.31 23.26
N MET A 137 10.38 -11.21 22.55
CA MET A 137 9.66 -9.95 22.36
C MET A 137 8.16 -10.16 22.57
N THR A 138 7.51 -9.15 23.11
CA THR A 138 6.05 -8.99 22.99
C THR A 138 5.75 -7.68 22.29
N ALA A 139 4.89 -7.73 21.28
CA ALA A 139 4.62 -6.58 20.42
C ALA A 139 3.16 -6.50 20.05
N ALA A 140 2.70 -5.28 19.80
CA ALA A 140 1.43 -5.04 19.15
C ALA A 140 1.64 -4.81 17.65
N THR A 141 0.70 -5.30 16.86
CA THR A 141 0.68 -5.20 15.41
C THR A 141 -0.68 -4.63 14.97
N PRO A 142 -0.76 -3.69 14.01
CA PRO A 142 -2.02 -3.04 13.65
C PRO A 142 -3.14 -3.97 13.16
N SER A 143 -4.37 -3.46 13.22
CA SER A 143 -5.59 -4.14 12.74
C SER A 143 -5.84 -5.48 13.44
N THR A 144 -6.34 -6.48 12.72
CA THR A 144 -6.70 -7.82 13.22
C THR A 144 -5.50 -8.67 13.64
N ASN A 145 -4.27 -8.27 13.27
CA ASN A 145 -3.06 -8.98 13.65
C ASN A 145 -2.78 -8.87 15.16
N GLY A 146 -3.18 -7.80 15.84
CA GLY A 146 -3.21 -7.77 17.30
C GLY A 146 -1.84 -7.90 17.99
N LYS A 147 -1.82 -8.41 19.22
CA LYS A 147 -0.59 -8.66 19.99
C LYS A 147 0.03 -10.01 19.66
N TRP A 148 1.35 -10.01 19.59
CA TRP A 148 2.19 -11.17 19.35
C TRP A 148 3.25 -11.33 20.42
N SER A 149 3.65 -12.59 20.60
CA SER A 149 4.82 -13.00 21.35
C SER A 149 5.77 -13.71 20.39
N LEU A 150 7.00 -13.23 20.29
CA LEU A 150 8.01 -13.68 19.34
C LEU A 150 9.25 -14.15 20.09
N CYS A 151 9.88 -15.22 19.61
CA CYS A 151 11.11 -15.75 20.18
C CYS A 151 12.03 -16.30 19.11
N ARG A 152 13.30 -15.93 19.23
CA ARG A 152 14.41 -16.58 18.54
C ARG A 152 15.34 -17.19 19.59
N GLY A 153 15.32 -18.52 19.69
CA GLY A 153 16.08 -19.28 20.70
C GLY A 153 17.55 -19.52 20.34
N THR A 154 17.89 -19.45 19.06
CA THR A 154 19.24 -19.74 18.53
C THR A 154 19.71 -18.58 17.67
N ALA A 155 20.97 -18.18 17.80
CA ALA A 155 21.56 -17.15 16.93
C ALA A 155 21.44 -17.59 15.46
N ASP A 156 21.02 -16.67 14.59
CA ASP A 156 20.74 -16.88 13.16
C ASP A 156 19.67 -17.95 12.86
N GLY A 157 18.99 -18.46 13.89
CA GLY A 157 17.91 -19.43 13.76
C GLY A 157 16.57 -18.79 13.43
N GLU A 158 15.60 -19.62 13.06
CA GLU A 158 14.25 -19.18 12.76
C GLU A 158 13.53 -18.55 13.97
N CYS A 159 12.85 -17.44 13.72
CA CYS A 159 11.93 -16.83 14.67
C CYS A 159 10.62 -17.62 14.74
N SER A 160 10.17 -17.88 15.96
CA SER A 160 8.84 -18.43 16.25
C SER A 160 7.92 -17.33 16.78
N GLY A 161 6.62 -17.44 16.51
CA GLY A 161 5.63 -16.45 16.93
C GLY A 161 4.28 -17.04 17.25
N GLN A 162 3.58 -16.44 18.22
CA GLN A 162 2.19 -16.74 18.51
C GLN A 162 1.39 -15.45 18.78
N GLN A 163 0.16 -15.41 18.28
CA GLN A 163 -0.78 -14.34 18.60
C GLN A 163 -1.31 -14.53 20.03
N ILE A 164 -1.24 -13.49 20.85
CA ILE A 164 -1.63 -13.52 22.27
C ILE A 164 -2.83 -12.61 22.59
N GLY A 165 -3.38 -11.92 21.59
CA GLY A 165 -4.59 -11.11 21.70
C GLY A 165 -4.85 -10.28 20.44
N HIS A 166 -6.05 -9.71 20.29
CA HIS A 166 -6.43 -8.92 19.11
C HIS A 166 -6.33 -7.40 19.32
N ASP A 167 -6.33 -6.94 20.56
CA ASP A 167 -6.12 -5.53 20.92
C ASP A 167 -4.64 -5.15 20.71
N TYR A 168 -4.39 -4.01 20.04
CA TYR A 168 -3.04 -3.55 19.68
C TYR A 168 -2.76 -2.08 20.06
N ARG A 169 -3.74 -1.36 20.59
CA ARG A 169 -3.62 0.03 21.06
C ARG A 169 -3.94 0.10 22.54
N GLU A 170 -3.29 1.03 23.23
CA GLU A 170 -3.46 1.27 24.68
C GLU A 170 -3.24 0.00 25.52
N VAL A 171 -2.33 -0.86 25.08
CA VAL A 171 -2.05 -2.15 25.71
C VAL A 171 -0.87 -2.05 26.66
N TRP A 172 -0.97 -2.72 27.81
CA TRP A 172 0.15 -2.87 28.73
C TRP A 172 0.90 -4.16 28.44
N LEU A 173 2.22 -4.05 28.36
CA LEU A 173 3.14 -5.13 28.03
C LEU A 173 4.18 -5.28 29.15
N ARG A 174 4.59 -6.52 29.43
CA ARG A 174 5.67 -6.80 30.37
C ARG A 174 6.44 -8.05 29.95
N LEU A 175 7.77 -7.97 30.09
CA LEU A 175 8.67 -9.13 30.00
C LEU A 175 9.37 -9.31 31.35
N ILE A 176 9.43 -10.54 31.85
CA ILE A 176 10.16 -10.92 33.06
C ILE A 176 11.18 -11.99 32.68
N ARG A 177 12.46 -11.74 32.95
CA ARG A 177 13.54 -12.73 32.79
C ARG A 177 14.01 -13.22 34.15
N ALA A 178 14.02 -14.54 34.32
CA ALA A 178 14.57 -15.24 35.47
C ALA A 178 15.45 -16.42 34.99
N GLY A 179 16.77 -16.22 34.97
CA GLY A 179 17.69 -17.14 34.33
C GLY A 179 17.39 -17.27 32.83
N ALA A 180 17.12 -18.49 32.37
CA ALA A 180 16.75 -18.77 30.98
C ALA A 180 15.23 -18.69 30.74
N ASP A 181 14.40 -18.58 31.77
CA ASP A 181 12.95 -18.43 31.61
C ASP A 181 12.62 -16.96 31.36
N ILE A 182 11.94 -16.69 30.24
CA ILE A 182 11.43 -15.36 29.89
C ILE A 182 9.92 -15.45 29.72
N GLN A 183 9.22 -14.77 30.60
CA GLN A 183 7.76 -14.74 30.65
C GLN A 183 7.22 -13.47 30.03
N VAL A 184 6.18 -13.61 29.22
CA VAL A 184 5.49 -12.54 28.52
C VAL A 184 4.13 -12.32 29.18
N TYR A 185 3.88 -11.10 29.62
CA TYR A 185 2.62 -10.70 30.21
C TYR A 185 1.98 -9.56 29.43
N ALA A 186 0.65 -9.55 29.43
CA ALA A 186 -0.15 -8.43 28.91
C ALA A 186 -1.24 -8.03 29.92
N SER A 187 -1.64 -6.77 29.87
CA SER A 187 -2.75 -6.23 30.66
C SER A 187 -3.54 -5.19 29.87
N ALA A 188 -4.84 -5.09 30.16
CA ALA A 188 -5.69 -4.03 29.62
C ALA A 188 -5.68 -2.77 30.49
N CYS A 189 -5.33 -2.89 31.77
CA CYS A 189 -5.41 -1.80 32.76
C CYS A 189 -4.10 -1.48 33.48
N GLY A 190 -3.07 -2.32 33.35
CA GLY A 190 -1.79 -2.16 34.05
C GLY A 190 -1.78 -2.71 35.48
N GLU A 191 -2.93 -3.14 36.00
CA GLU A 191 -3.07 -3.69 37.36
C GLU A 191 -3.18 -5.22 37.36
N VAL A 192 -4.04 -5.77 36.49
CA VAL A 192 -4.27 -7.22 36.37
C VAL A 192 -3.44 -7.76 35.21
N TRP A 193 -2.40 -8.52 35.54
CA TRP A 193 -1.46 -9.08 34.56
C TRP A 193 -1.79 -10.54 34.25
N ARG A 194 -1.86 -10.88 32.96
CA ARG A 194 -2.06 -12.24 32.50
C ARG A 194 -0.79 -12.76 31.85
N LEU A 195 -0.33 -13.94 32.28
CA LEU A 195 0.73 -14.66 31.59
C LEU A 195 0.20 -15.07 30.21
N ALA A 196 0.85 -14.60 29.17
CA ALA A 196 0.46 -14.80 27.78
C ALA A 196 1.36 -15.81 27.06
N ALA A 197 2.65 -15.86 27.40
CA ALA A 197 3.61 -16.83 26.89
C ALA A 197 4.79 -17.02 27.85
N SER A 198 5.53 -18.12 27.69
CA SER A 198 6.80 -18.39 28.37
C SER A 198 7.76 -19.04 27.39
N TYR A 199 9.04 -18.66 27.44
CA TYR A 199 10.09 -19.26 26.63
C TYR A 199 11.30 -19.59 27.50
N THR A 200 11.89 -20.75 27.27
CA THR A 200 13.24 -21.06 27.73
C THR A 200 14.23 -20.62 26.65
N CYS A 201 14.96 -19.53 26.89
CA CYS A 201 15.96 -18.99 25.97
C CYS A 201 17.27 -18.68 26.72
N GLU A 202 18.28 -19.51 26.47
CA GLU A 202 19.62 -19.37 27.05
C GLU A 202 20.38 -18.19 26.41
N MET A 203 20.36 -17.05 27.09
CA MET A 203 21.14 -15.86 26.73
C MET A 203 22.31 -15.65 27.70
N LYS A 204 23.51 -15.45 27.16
CA LYS A 204 24.76 -15.33 27.92
C LYS A 204 25.31 -13.91 27.85
N GLY A 205 25.96 -13.48 28.93
CA GLY A 205 26.67 -12.21 28.98
C GLY A 205 25.77 -11.00 29.25
N VAL A 206 26.15 -9.86 28.69
CA VAL A 206 25.45 -8.58 28.81
C VAL A 206 24.27 -8.58 27.84
N LEU A 207 23.06 -8.35 28.35
CA LEU A 207 21.84 -8.35 27.54
C LEU A 207 21.35 -6.93 27.29
N TYR A 208 20.44 -6.79 26.33
CA TYR A 208 19.76 -5.53 26.04
C TYR A 208 18.27 -5.69 26.26
N ILE A 209 17.67 -4.73 26.96
CA ILE A 209 16.25 -4.69 27.28
C ILE A 209 15.67 -3.34 26.86
N GLY A 210 14.52 -3.34 26.18
CA GLY A 210 13.97 -2.08 25.71
C GLY A 210 12.77 -2.16 24.77
N LEU A 211 12.58 -1.07 24.03
CA LEU A 211 11.49 -0.81 23.10
C LEU A 211 11.94 -1.12 21.68
N ALA A 212 11.23 -2.01 20.99
CA ALA A 212 11.52 -2.40 19.61
C ALA A 212 10.38 -1.97 18.69
N VAL A 213 10.73 -1.22 17.62
CA VAL A 213 9.77 -0.64 16.67
C VAL A 213 10.22 -0.86 15.23
N THR A 214 9.33 -1.42 14.41
CA THR A 214 9.52 -1.57 12.97
C THR A 214 8.27 -1.16 12.21
N THR A 215 8.45 -0.54 11.05
CA THR A 215 7.35 -0.14 10.16
C THR A 215 6.91 -1.27 9.23
N GLY A 216 7.49 -2.47 9.33
CA GLY A 216 7.13 -3.65 8.53
C GLY A 216 7.91 -3.73 7.21
N ALA A 217 8.12 -4.96 6.72
CA ALA A 217 8.83 -5.17 5.46
C ALA A 217 7.98 -4.68 4.28
N CYS A 218 8.66 -4.22 3.24
CA CYS A 218 8.05 -3.72 2.03
C CYS A 218 8.62 -4.46 0.82
N SER A 219 7.80 -5.29 0.20
CA SER A 219 8.16 -6.00 -1.03
C SER A 219 7.23 -5.68 -2.20
N TRP A 220 6.16 -4.89 -1.96
CA TRP A 220 5.16 -4.58 -2.99
C TRP A 220 5.75 -3.95 -4.24
N SER A 221 6.88 -3.24 -4.11
CA SER A 221 7.63 -2.67 -5.22
C SER A 221 8.04 -3.73 -6.25
N LYS A 222 8.41 -4.95 -5.82
CA LYS A 222 8.74 -6.07 -6.70
C LYS A 222 7.60 -6.34 -7.70
N TRP A 223 6.39 -6.56 -7.19
CA TRP A 223 5.23 -6.81 -8.03
C TRP A 223 4.80 -5.56 -8.81
N TYR A 224 4.80 -4.40 -8.17
CA TYR A 224 4.40 -3.14 -8.79
C TYR A 224 5.24 -2.82 -10.03
N TYR A 225 6.57 -2.94 -9.95
CA TYR A 225 7.46 -2.69 -11.07
C TYR A 225 7.45 -3.81 -12.12
N SER A 226 7.03 -5.03 -11.77
CA SER A 226 6.77 -6.09 -12.74
C SER A 226 5.47 -5.92 -13.53
N ASN A 227 4.53 -5.11 -13.02
CA ASN A 227 3.19 -4.95 -13.56
C ASN A 227 2.94 -3.52 -14.08
N TYR A 228 1.69 -3.20 -14.45
CA TYR A 228 1.27 -1.88 -14.94
C TYR A 228 2.06 -1.39 -16.17
N ILE A 229 2.41 -2.32 -17.06
CA ILE A 229 3.06 -2.06 -18.35
C ILE A 229 2.01 -1.97 -19.47
N GLN A 230 1.04 -2.88 -19.44
CA GLN A 230 0.03 -2.97 -20.48
C GLN A 230 -1.08 -1.95 -20.24
N LEU A 231 -1.35 -1.11 -21.25
CA LEU A 231 -2.50 -0.20 -21.27
C LEU A 231 -3.63 -0.83 -22.09
N ARG A 232 -4.86 -0.39 -21.84
CA ARG A 232 -6.03 -0.75 -22.65
C ARG A 232 -6.96 0.43 -22.87
N CYS A 233 -7.66 0.43 -24.00
CA CYS A 233 -8.87 1.22 -24.15
C CYS A 233 -9.88 0.59 -25.11
N PHE A 234 -11.10 1.11 -25.21
CA PHE A 234 -11.98 0.73 -26.33
C PHE A 234 -11.39 1.29 -27.63
N LYS A 235 -11.53 0.54 -28.71
CA LYS A 235 -11.16 0.99 -30.05
C LYS A 235 -11.98 2.24 -30.43
N ASP A 236 -13.28 2.17 -30.22
CA ASP A 236 -14.24 3.25 -30.48
C ASP A 236 -14.93 3.65 -29.17
N PHE A 237 -14.92 4.93 -28.83
CA PHE A 237 -15.48 5.48 -27.58
C PHE A 237 -16.98 5.75 -27.71
N GLN A 238 -17.75 4.74 -28.16
CA GLN A 238 -19.19 4.85 -28.45
C GLN A 238 -20.08 5.00 -27.19
N SER A 239 -19.49 5.05 -25.99
CA SER A 239 -20.20 5.20 -24.72
C SER A 239 -20.33 6.67 -24.32
N ASN A 240 -21.52 7.07 -23.89
CA ASN A 240 -21.78 8.40 -23.34
C ASN A 240 -21.39 8.55 -21.86
N TYR A 241 -20.94 7.49 -21.19
CA TYR A 241 -20.84 7.48 -19.73
C TYR A 241 -19.42 7.26 -19.18
N ASP A 242 -18.43 6.83 -19.98
CA ASP A 242 -17.02 6.79 -19.55
C ASP A 242 -16.05 6.61 -20.74
N VAL A 243 -14.88 7.25 -20.67
CA VAL A 243 -13.74 6.94 -21.54
C VAL A 243 -12.99 5.76 -20.93
N PRO A 244 -13.04 4.57 -21.54
CA PRO A 244 -12.43 3.37 -20.98
C PRO A 244 -10.96 3.37 -21.37
N PHE A 245 -10.12 4.17 -20.71
CA PHE A 245 -8.69 4.24 -20.95
C PHE A 245 -7.97 4.07 -19.62
N ASP A 246 -7.27 2.95 -19.44
CA ASP A 246 -6.62 2.62 -18.16
C ASP A 246 -5.53 1.55 -18.32
N PHE A 247 -4.80 1.26 -17.24
CA PHE A 247 -3.95 0.08 -17.13
C PHE A 247 -4.78 -1.20 -17.24
N TYR A 248 -4.25 -2.22 -17.91
CA TYR A 248 -4.89 -3.52 -18.01
C TYR A 248 -5.05 -4.18 -16.63
N MET A 249 -6.28 -4.60 -16.32
CA MET A 249 -6.72 -5.08 -15.01
C MET A 249 -6.85 -6.60 -14.90
N GLY A 250 -6.36 -7.34 -15.91
CA GLY A 250 -6.63 -8.77 -16.03
C GLY A 250 -8.04 -9.06 -16.58
N ILE A 251 -8.47 -10.31 -16.38
CA ILE A 251 -9.72 -10.81 -16.95
C ILE A 251 -10.90 -10.26 -16.17
N ARG A 252 -11.88 -9.72 -16.89
CA ARG A 252 -13.18 -9.34 -16.33
C ARG A 252 -14.15 -10.51 -16.44
N ARG A 253 -14.68 -10.98 -15.31
CA ARG A 253 -15.71 -12.01 -15.23
C ARG A 253 -16.70 -11.63 -14.12
N ASP A 254 -17.97 -12.00 -14.30
CA ASP A 254 -19.05 -11.67 -13.34
C ASP A 254 -19.12 -10.15 -13.02
N ARG A 255 -18.91 -9.32 -14.06
CA ARG A 255 -18.81 -7.84 -14.00
C ARG A 255 -17.63 -7.27 -13.19
N ASN A 256 -16.83 -8.12 -12.56
CA ASN A 256 -15.69 -7.76 -11.72
C ASN A 256 -14.36 -8.07 -12.42
N TYR A 257 -13.31 -7.32 -12.09
CA TYR A 257 -11.96 -7.63 -12.52
C TYR A 257 -11.32 -8.62 -11.54
N TYR A 258 -10.66 -9.64 -12.08
CA TYR A 258 -9.82 -10.53 -11.30
C TYR A 258 -8.47 -9.86 -11.10
N TYR A 259 -8.32 -9.15 -9.98
CA TYR A 259 -7.08 -8.47 -9.62
C TYR A 259 -5.94 -9.48 -9.47
N LEU A 260 -4.94 -9.39 -10.35
CA LEU A 260 -3.73 -10.23 -10.32
C LEU A 260 -2.69 -9.65 -9.35
N ASN A 261 -3.12 -9.18 -8.17
CA ASN A 261 -2.25 -8.58 -7.17
C ASN A 261 -2.05 -9.54 -5.98
N PRO A 262 -0.86 -10.15 -5.80
CA PRO A 262 -0.63 -11.13 -4.74
C PRO A 262 -0.62 -10.50 -3.34
N TYR A 263 -0.52 -9.17 -3.23
CA TYR A 263 -0.58 -8.41 -1.98
C TYR A 263 -2.00 -8.10 -1.53
N LEU A 264 -3.03 -8.47 -2.30
CA LEU A 264 -4.43 -8.23 -1.96
C LEU A 264 -5.26 -9.50 -2.07
N GLN A 265 -6.04 -9.79 -1.04
CA GLN A 265 -7.21 -10.64 -1.15
C GLN A 265 -8.39 -9.75 -1.54
N ALA A 266 -9.19 -10.20 -2.50
CA ALA A 266 -10.36 -9.48 -2.98
C ALA A 266 -11.60 -10.36 -2.91
N HIS A 267 -12.69 -9.80 -2.40
CA HIS A 267 -13.99 -10.44 -2.33
C HIS A 267 -15.03 -9.51 -2.97
N SER A 268 -15.95 -10.08 -3.75
CA SER A 268 -17.05 -9.34 -4.35
C SER A 268 -18.36 -9.80 -3.74
N LEU A 269 -19.16 -8.86 -3.22
CA LEU A 269 -20.48 -9.11 -2.66
C LEU A 269 -21.54 -8.37 -3.45
N SER A 270 -22.52 -9.10 -3.99
CA SER A 270 -23.58 -8.45 -4.75
C SER A 270 -24.43 -7.53 -3.89
N HIS A 271 -24.78 -6.36 -4.44
CA HIS A 271 -25.67 -5.39 -3.80
C HIS A 271 -26.98 -6.05 -3.32
N ARG A 272 -27.57 -6.94 -4.14
CA ARG A 272 -28.80 -7.67 -3.80
C ARG A 272 -28.63 -8.59 -2.59
N PHE A 273 -27.48 -9.25 -2.46
CA PHE A 273 -27.20 -10.11 -1.30
C PHE A 273 -27.08 -9.25 -0.04
N LEU A 274 -26.30 -8.17 -0.09
CA LEU A 274 -26.12 -7.27 1.05
C LEU A 274 -27.44 -6.66 1.53
N ALA A 275 -28.25 -6.13 0.60
CA ALA A 275 -29.55 -5.55 0.94
C ALA A 275 -30.52 -6.54 1.63
N ARG A 276 -30.35 -7.85 1.44
CA ARG A 276 -31.17 -8.90 2.08
C ARG A 276 -30.56 -9.45 3.36
N ALA A 277 -29.26 -9.68 3.36
CA ALA A 277 -28.55 -10.32 4.48
C ALA A 277 -28.18 -9.32 5.59
N PHE A 278 -28.00 -8.05 5.24
CA PHE A 278 -27.51 -7.00 6.14
C PHE A 278 -28.36 -5.73 5.98
N PRO A 279 -29.53 -5.65 6.64
CA PRO A 279 -30.42 -4.49 6.51
C PRO A 279 -29.84 -3.19 7.11
N ASP A 280 -28.88 -3.28 8.04
CA ASP A 280 -28.12 -2.12 8.52
C ASP A 280 -26.74 -2.05 7.86
N LEU A 281 -26.65 -1.22 6.82
CA LEU A 281 -25.41 -0.97 6.09
C LEU A 281 -24.28 -0.46 6.99
N VAL A 282 -24.57 0.42 7.94
CA VAL A 282 -23.52 1.06 8.76
C VAL A 282 -22.85 0.02 9.66
N SER A 283 -23.66 -0.82 10.32
CA SER A 283 -23.16 -1.94 11.12
C SER A 283 -22.34 -2.92 10.28
N PHE A 284 -22.78 -3.23 9.05
CA PHE A 284 -22.02 -4.08 8.13
C PHE A 284 -20.65 -3.48 7.78
N LEU A 285 -20.60 -2.20 7.37
CA LEU A 285 -19.34 -1.53 7.03
C LEU A 285 -18.38 -1.47 8.22
N ILE A 286 -18.88 -1.20 9.42
CA ILE A 286 -18.09 -1.22 10.65
C ILE A 286 -17.53 -2.62 10.93
N GLN A 287 -18.33 -3.69 10.75
CA GLN A 287 -17.87 -5.07 10.92
C GLN A 287 -16.80 -5.46 9.91
N CYS A 288 -16.92 -5.04 8.65
CA CYS A 288 -15.88 -5.22 7.64
C CYS A 288 -14.57 -4.57 8.08
N LEU A 289 -14.62 -3.30 8.49
CA LEU A 289 -13.43 -2.56 8.93
C LEU A 289 -12.80 -3.18 10.19
N ASN A 290 -13.61 -3.61 11.16
CA ASN A 290 -13.13 -4.33 12.35
C ASN A 290 -12.49 -5.68 12.00
N SER A 291 -12.89 -6.29 10.88
CA SER A 291 -12.32 -7.52 10.36
C SER A 291 -11.10 -7.29 9.45
N GLY A 292 -10.59 -6.06 9.36
CA GLY A 292 -9.43 -5.75 8.53
C GLY A 292 -9.75 -5.60 7.04
N LEU A 293 -11.03 -5.45 6.68
CA LEU A 293 -11.48 -5.32 5.29
C LEU A 293 -11.69 -3.86 4.92
N TYR A 294 -11.05 -3.42 3.85
CA TYR A 294 -11.31 -2.15 3.17
C TYR A 294 -12.52 -2.34 2.27
N ILE A 295 -13.36 -1.30 2.12
CA ILE A 295 -14.58 -1.40 1.33
C ILE A 295 -14.52 -0.40 0.17
N ASP A 296 -14.45 -0.89 -1.07
CA ASP A 296 -14.69 -0.08 -2.26
C ASP A 296 -16.18 -0.17 -2.62
N LEU A 297 -16.83 1.00 -2.49
CA LEU A 297 -18.27 1.15 -2.55
C LEU A 297 -18.64 2.20 -3.61
N MET A 298 -19.51 1.81 -4.53
CA MET A 298 -20.15 2.75 -5.45
C MET A 298 -21.19 3.56 -4.66
N LEU A 299 -21.04 4.89 -4.63
CA LEU A 299 -21.90 5.80 -3.88
C LEU A 299 -22.38 6.93 -4.80
N ASP A 300 -23.63 7.37 -4.63
CA ASP A 300 -24.08 8.62 -5.24
C ASP A 300 -23.36 9.81 -4.57
N GLU A 301 -22.36 10.35 -5.26
CA GLU A 301 -21.50 11.43 -4.79
C GLU A 301 -22.25 12.74 -4.56
N TYR A 302 -23.52 12.85 -4.94
CA TYR A 302 -24.38 13.97 -4.54
C TYR A 302 -24.38 14.17 -3.01
N PHE A 303 -24.36 13.08 -2.25
CA PHE A 303 -24.43 13.09 -0.78
C PHE A 303 -23.06 13.13 -0.10
N ILE A 304 -21.98 12.85 -0.83
CA ILE A 304 -20.63 12.68 -0.26
C ILE A 304 -19.85 14.00 -0.32
N PRO A 305 -19.49 14.61 0.83
CA PRO A 305 -18.70 15.84 0.86
C PRO A 305 -17.34 15.70 0.16
N GLU A 306 -16.78 16.84 -0.28
CA GLU A 306 -15.48 16.88 -0.97
C GLU A 306 -15.43 16.02 -2.25
N ARG A 307 -16.58 15.81 -2.91
CA ARG A 307 -16.68 15.23 -4.25
C ARG A 307 -17.15 16.24 -5.26
N ARG A 308 -16.83 16.01 -6.54
CA ARG A 308 -17.23 16.91 -7.64
C ARG A 308 -18.75 17.06 -7.72
N ALA A 309 -19.49 15.97 -7.48
CA ALA A 309 -20.94 15.93 -7.62
C ALA A 309 -21.70 16.41 -6.36
N TYR A 310 -20.99 16.64 -5.25
CA TYR A 310 -21.60 16.95 -3.95
C TYR A 310 -22.56 18.14 -4.05
N LYS A 311 -23.84 17.88 -3.75
CA LYS A 311 -24.97 18.82 -3.83
C LYS A 311 -25.16 19.50 -5.19
N GLN A 312 -24.58 18.96 -6.26
CA GLN A 312 -24.64 19.51 -7.62
C GLN A 312 -25.44 18.62 -8.56
N THR A 313 -25.11 17.33 -8.61
CA THR A 313 -25.77 16.35 -9.48
C THR A 313 -25.69 14.97 -8.86
N LYS A 314 -26.65 14.09 -9.18
CA LYS A 314 -26.48 12.66 -8.90
C LYS A 314 -25.36 12.11 -9.77
N TYR A 315 -24.46 11.33 -9.17
CA TYR A 315 -23.33 10.72 -9.86
C TYR A 315 -22.79 9.54 -9.05
N ASP A 316 -22.99 8.33 -9.55
CA ASP A 316 -22.46 7.13 -8.92
C ASP A 316 -20.95 7.03 -9.19
N HIS A 317 -20.15 6.99 -8.12
CA HIS A 317 -18.71 6.81 -8.25
C HIS A 317 -18.10 6.03 -7.08
N ALA A 318 -16.97 5.36 -7.37
CA ALA A 318 -16.27 4.50 -6.43
C ALA A 318 -15.62 5.32 -5.31
N ASN A 319 -15.80 4.87 -4.07
CA ASN A 319 -15.28 5.48 -2.85
C ASN A 319 -14.73 4.38 -1.94
N LEU A 320 -13.46 4.51 -1.53
CA LEU A 320 -12.81 3.53 -0.66
C LEU A 320 -12.95 3.95 0.81
N ILE A 321 -13.61 3.12 1.61
CA ILE A 321 -13.74 3.28 3.05
C ILE A 321 -12.66 2.46 3.75
N TYR A 322 -11.86 3.10 4.60
CA TYR A 322 -10.70 2.49 5.27
C TYR A 322 -10.69 2.68 6.80
N GLY A 323 -11.69 3.38 7.34
CA GLY A 323 -11.81 3.61 8.78
C GLY A 323 -13.12 4.29 9.15
N TYR A 324 -13.34 4.45 10.45
CA TYR A 324 -14.51 5.14 11.00
C TYR A 324 -14.18 5.80 12.34
N ASP A 325 -15.01 6.74 12.75
CA ASP A 325 -15.04 7.29 14.11
C ASP A 325 -16.48 7.31 14.62
N THR A 326 -16.77 6.50 15.64
CA THR A 326 -18.09 6.47 16.28
C THR A 326 -18.38 7.69 17.14
N GLY A 327 -17.36 8.47 17.54
CA GLY A 327 -17.57 9.69 18.31
C GLY A 327 -18.15 10.83 17.47
N SER A 328 -17.72 10.92 16.20
CA SER A 328 -18.25 11.89 15.22
C SER A 328 -19.25 11.30 14.23
N GLU A 329 -19.55 10.00 14.33
CA GLU A 329 -20.40 9.24 13.41
C GLU A 329 -19.99 9.37 11.94
N GLN A 330 -18.70 9.19 11.66
CA GLN A 330 -18.11 9.38 10.34
C GLN A 330 -17.35 8.15 9.84
N PHE A 331 -17.44 7.89 8.55
CA PHE A 331 -16.51 7.06 7.81
C PHE A 331 -15.35 7.92 7.28
N LEU A 332 -14.17 7.30 7.20
CA LEU A 332 -12.98 7.87 6.55
C LEU A 332 -12.87 7.28 5.14
N LEU A 333 -12.75 8.15 4.13
CA LEU A 333 -12.82 7.78 2.72
C LEU A 333 -11.60 8.26 1.95
N LEU A 334 -11.19 7.48 0.94
CA LEU A 334 -10.32 7.92 -0.15
C LEU A 334 -11.14 8.01 -1.45
N GLY A 335 -10.88 9.05 -2.22
CA GLY A 335 -11.53 9.29 -3.51
C GLY A 335 -10.98 10.53 -4.19
N HIS A 336 -11.58 10.91 -5.32
CA HIS A 336 -11.15 12.07 -6.10
C HIS A 336 -11.99 13.29 -5.75
N SER A 337 -11.33 14.33 -5.25
CA SER A 337 -11.93 15.62 -4.94
C SER A 337 -12.20 16.45 -6.21
N PRO A 338 -12.97 17.58 -6.13
CA PRO A 338 -13.14 18.47 -7.27
C PRO A 338 -11.80 18.86 -7.91
N GLY A 339 -11.72 18.78 -9.24
CA GLY A 339 -10.46 18.98 -9.97
C GLY A 339 -9.59 17.73 -10.07
N GLY A 340 -10.03 16.59 -9.51
CA GLY A 340 -9.43 15.29 -9.78
C GLY A 340 -8.33 14.83 -8.84
N VAL A 341 -8.16 15.52 -7.71
CA VAL A 341 -7.08 15.23 -6.76
C VAL A 341 -7.50 14.06 -5.87
N PHE A 342 -6.75 12.97 -5.91
CA PHE A 342 -6.91 11.82 -5.02
C PHE A 342 -6.53 12.22 -3.59
N LYS A 343 -7.46 12.11 -2.64
CA LYS A 343 -7.26 12.60 -1.27
C LYS A 343 -8.17 11.88 -0.26
N ALA A 344 -7.72 11.86 1.00
CA ALA A 344 -8.54 11.50 2.15
C ALA A 344 -9.61 12.55 2.45
N SER A 345 -10.77 12.09 2.89
CA SER A 345 -11.95 12.86 3.27
C SER A 345 -12.78 12.09 4.31
N ALA A 346 -13.86 12.69 4.80
CA ALA A 346 -14.79 12.03 5.72
C ALA A 346 -16.24 12.29 5.31
N ALA A 347 -17.12 11.34 5.58
CA ALA A 347 -18.56 11.46 5.38
C ALA A 347 -19.31 10.87 6.57
N SER A 348 -20.45 11.46 6.94
CA SER A 348 -21.25 10.94 8.05
C SER A 348 -21.83 9.57 7.72
N PHE A 349 -22.13 8.76 8.74
CA PHE A 349 -22.82 7.48 8.59
C PHE A 349 -24.14 7.64 7.83
N GLN A 350 -24.86 8.73 8.08
CA GLN A 350 -26.09 9.05 7.36
C GLN A 350 -25.84 9.34 5.87
N ALA A 351 -24.85 10.16 5.53
CA ALA A 351 -24.54 10.48 4.14
C ALA A 351 -24.18 9.24 3.31
N VAL A 352 -23.38 8.33 3.88
CA VAL A 352 -23.03 7.05 3.22
C VAL A 352 -24.26 6.16 3.05
N ARG A 353 -25.16 6.11 4.04
CA ARG A 353 -26.41 5.36 3.95
C ARG A 353 -27.32 5.88 2.83
N GLU A 354 -27.49 7.20 2.75
CA GLU A 354 -28.29 7.87 1.71
C GLU A 354 -27.68 7.63 0.32
N ALA A 355 -26.36 7.83 0.19
CA ALA A 355 -25.64 7.62 -1.06
C ALA A 355 -25.71 6.18 -1.58
N TYR A 356 -25.72 5.19 -0.69
CA TYR A 356 -25.84 3.77 -1.07
C TYR A 356 -27.26 3.36 -1.44
N GLY A 357 -28.27 3.87 -0.70
CA GLY A 357 -29.67 3.53 -0.95
C GLY A 357 -30.23 4.12 -2.23
N GLU A 358 -29.75 5.31 -2.62
CA GLU A 358 -30.14 6.01 -3.84
C GLU A 358 -29.28 5.64 -5.07
N GLY A 359 -28.16 4.93 -4.86
CA GLY A 359 -27.21 4.54 -5.91
C GLY A 359 -27.67 3.34 -6.75
N HIS A 360 -27.02 3.11 -7.90
CA HIS A 360 -27.42 2.05 -8.83
C HIS A 360 -27.36 0.62 -8.20
N PRO A 361 -28.44 -0.19 -8.27
CA PRO A 361 -28.55 -1.50 -7.61
C PRO A 361 -27.75 -2.64 -8.31
N HIS A 362 -26.72 -2.30 -9.10
CA HIS A 362 -26.07 -3.23 -10.03
C HIS A 362 -24.54 -3.36 -9.88
N CYS A 363 -23.92 -2.59 -8.99
CA CYS A 363 -22.49 -2.69 -8.69
C CYS A 363 -22.27 -3.54 -7.43
N ASP A 364 -21.38 -4.51 -7.52
CA ASP A 364 -21.00 -5.33 -6.38
C ASP A 364 -20.06 -4.54 -5.45
N VAL A 365 -20.20 -4.75 -4.14
CA VAL A 365 -19.29 -4.20 -3.13
C VAL A 365 -18.00 -5.00 -3.17
N GLN A 366 -16.87 -4.32 -3.40
CA GLN A 366 -15.56 -4.95 -3.34
C GLN A 366 -14.98 -4.79 -1.95
N LEU A 367 -14.53 -5.90 -1.38
CA LEU A 367 -13.82 -5.95 -0.11
C LEU A 367 -12.38 -6.37 -0.37
N TYR A 368 -11.45 -5.67 0.25
CA TYR A 368 -10.03 -5.94 0.11
C TYR A 368 -9.38 -6.18 1.46
N SER A 369 -8.35 -7.02 1.53
CA SER A 369 -7.42 -7.10 2.65
C SER A 369 -6.00 -7.36 2.15
N PRO A 370 -4.97 -6.94 2.90
CA PRO A 370 -3.59 -7.29 2.61
C PRO A 370 -3.39 -8.81 2.65
N SER A 371 -2.69 -9.33 1.67
CA SER A 371 -2.39 -10.76 1.53
C SER A 371 -0.95 -11.05 1.95
N PRO A 372 -0.70 -12.05 2.81
CA PRO A 372 0.66 -12.43 3.20
C PRO A 372 1.45 -13.05 2.04
N ILE A 373 0.78 -13.67 1.06
CA ILE A 373 1.39 -14.29 -0.12
C ILE A 373 2.15 -13.27 -0.96
N GLY A 374 1.76 -11.98 -0.90
CA GLY A 374 2.45 -10.90 -1.59
C GLY A 374 3.94 -10.90 -1.29
N ASN A 375 4.32 -11.15 -0.04
CA ASN A 375 5.72 -11.13 0.40
C ASN A 375 6.60 -12.22 -0.24
N GLU A 376 5.99 -13.26 -0.82
CA GLU A 376 6.68 -14.33 -1.54
C GLU A 376 6.93 -13.98 -3.03
N TYR A 377 6.37 -12.87 -3.53
CA TYR A 377 6.56 -12.46 -4.92
C TYR A 377 7.98 -11.97 -5.16
N GLU A 378 8.66 -12.62 -6.11
CA GLU A 378 9.98 -12.20 -6.57
C GLU A 378 9.92 -11.47 -7.92
N PHE A 379 10.77 -10.46 -8.06
CA PHE A 379 10.89 -9.72 -9.31
C PHE A 379 11.61 -10.60 -10.35
N ASP A 380 10.97 -10.84 -11.49
CA ASP A 380 11.57 -11.54 -12.63
C ASP A 380 11.68 -10.60 -13.83
N ILE A 381 12.91 -10.26 -14.22
CA ILE A 381 13.19 -9.39 -15.36
C ILE A 381 12.61 -9.95 -16.67
N ARG A 382 12.50 -11.27 -16.82
CA ARG A 382 11.99 -11.91 -18.05
C ARG A 382 10.50 -11.64 -18.21
N THR A 383 9.74 -11.67 -17.10
CA THR A 383 8.32 -11.29 -17.10
C THR A 383 8.15 -9.83 -17.52
N VAL A 384 9.01 -8.94 -17.03
CA VAL A 384 9.00 -7.52 -17.41
C VAL A 384 9.32 -7.34 -18.89
N THR A 385 10.38 -7.98 -19.39
CA THR A 385 10.77 -7.93 -20.81
C THR A 385 9.66 -8.45 -21.71
N ALA A 386 9.00 -9.56 -21.35
CA ALA A 386 7.86 -10.10 -22.09
C ALA A 386 6.68 -9.13 -22.12
N ALA A 387 6.32 -8.54 -20.98
CA ALA A 387 5.24 -7.54 -20.89
C ALA A 387 5.55 -6.27 -21.71
N LEU A 388 6.82 -5.83 -21.74
CA LEU A 388 7.24 -4.71 -22.60
C LEU A 388 7.10 -5.05 -24.09
N ARG A 389 7.43 -6.29 -24.51
CA ARG A 389 7.19 -6.75 -25.89
C ARG A 389 5.71 -6.73 -26.23
N GLU A 390 4.86 -7.29 -25.37
CA GLU A 390 3.41 -7.28 -25.56
C GLU A 390 2.84 -5.87 -25.65
N TYR A 391 3.36 -4.93 -24.84
CA TYR A 391 2.98 -3.52 -24.90
C TYR A 391 3.41 -2.87 -26.22
N ALA A 392 4.67 -3.05 -26.63
CA ALA A 392 5.21 -2.50 -27.87
C ALA A 392 4.48 -3.03 -29.12
N GLU A 393 4.12 -4.32 -29.11
CA GLU A 393 3.46 -5.01 -30.22
C GLU A 393 1.93 -4.92 -30.16
N SER A 394 1.37 -4.29 -29.13
CA SER A 394 -0.08 -4.16 -28.94
C SER A 394 -0.81 -5.52 -28.89
N VAL A 395 -0.17 -6.51 -28.28
CA VAL A 395 -0.70 -7.87 -28.14
C VAL A 395 -1.94 -7.85 -27.27
N ASN A 396 -2.99 -8.55 -27.70
CA ASN A 396 -4.23 -8.69 -26.92
C ASN A 396 -4.08 -9.81 -25.87
N PRO A 397 -4.02 -9.47 -24.56
CA PRO A 397 -3.79 -10.44 -23.49
C PRO A 397 -4.99 -11.37 -23.24
N HIS A 398 -6.16 -11.12 -23.85
CA HIS A 398 -7.33 -11.99 -23.72
C HIS A 398 -7.36 -13.18 -24.68
N LEU A 399 -6.52 -13.18 -25.74
CA LEU A 399 -6.55 -14.26 -26.74
C LEU A 399 -6.41 -15.66 -26.10
N PRO A 400 -5.50 -15.90 -25.14
CA PRO A 400 -5.34 -17.21 -24.50
C PRO A 400 -6.54 -17.62 -23.62
N VAL A 401 -7.41 -16.68 -23.25
CA VAL A 401 -8.49 -16.87 -22.25
C VAL A 401 -9.87 -16.54 -22.81
N ARG A 402 -10.03 -16.58 -24.14
CA ARG A 402 -11.29 -16.33 -24.86
C ARG A 402 -12.48 -17.17 -24.36
N GLY A 403 -12.23 -18.33 -23.74
CA GLY A 403 -13.28 -19.15 -23.12
C GLY A 403 -14.12 -18.40 -22.06
N PHE A 404 -13.60 -17.31 -21.48
CA PHE A 404 -14.33 -16.51 -20.49
C PHE A 404 -15.17 -15.38 -21.11
N ARG A 405 -14.80 -14.88 -22.30
CA ARG A 405 -15.46 -13.72 -22.94
C ARG A 405 -15.15 -13.67 -24.43
N ASN A 406 -16.19 -13.58 -25.26
CA ASN A 406 -16.04 -13.32 -26.70
C ASN A 406 -15.64 -11.86 -26.96
N GLU A 407 -14.88 -11.66 -28.06
CA GLU A 407 -14.22 -10.43 -28.51
C GLU A 407 -14.63 -9.14 -27.81
N VAL A 408 -13.67 -8.57 -27.07
CA VAL A 408 -13.78 -7.20 -26.57
C VAL A 408 -13.29 -6.28 -27.67
N GLN A 409 -14.04 -5.20 -27.98
CA GLN A 409 -13.59 -4.12 -28.87
C GLN A 409 -12.44 -3.30 -28.27
N ASP A 410 -11.65 -3.89 -27.37
CA ASP A 410 -10.54 -3.25 -26.70
C ASP A 410 -9.30 -3.31 -27.59
N VAL A 411 -8.52 -2.26 -27.54
CA VAL A 411 -7.13 -2.23 -28.00
C VAL A 411 -6.20 -2.22 -26.78
N TYR A 412 -4.98 -2.69 -27.00
CA TYR A 412 -3.96 -2.87 -25.95
C TYR A 412 -2.65 -2.26 -26.40
N GLY A 413 -1.74 -2.03 -25.45
CA GLY A 413 -0.39 -1.61 -25.75
C GLY A 413 -0.33 -0.23 -26.41
N MET A 414 0.56 -0.07 -27.37
CA MET A 414 0.74 1.19 -28.09
C MET A 414 -0.47 1.61 -28.95
N GLU A 415 -1.36 0.68 -29.31
CA GLU A 415 -2.54 1.00 -30.12
C GLU A 415 -3.51 1.95 -29.39
N VAL A 416 -3.42 2.05 -28.05
CA VAL A 416 -4.23 2.98 -27.26
C VAL A 416 -4.02 4.44 -27.65
N TYR A 417 -2.81 4.82 -28.09
CA TYR A 417 -2.53 6.18 -28.55
C TYR A 417 -3.30 6.50 -29.83
N ARG A 418 -3.30 5.57 -30.79
CA ARG A 418 -4.04 5.73 -32.05
C ARG A 418 -5.54 5.76 -31.78
N SER A 419 -6.05 4.87 -30.95
CA SER A 419 -7.47 4.85 -30.61
C SER A 419 -7.90 6.14 -29.91
N LEU A 420 -7.11 6.65 -28.96
CA LEU A 420 -7.38 7.96 -28.34
C LEU A 420 -7.38 9.11 -29.37
N ALA A 421 -6.42 9.12 -30.30
CA ALA A 421 -6.31 10.12 -31.35
C ALA A 421 -7.47 10.09 -32.37
N SER A 422 -7.93 8.89 -32.73
CA SER A 422 -9.02 8.65 -33.68
C SER A 422 -10.40 9.01 -33.11
N ASN A 423 -10.58 8.91 -31.80
CA ASN A 423 -11.84 9.26 -31.14
C ASN A 423 -12.01 10.77 -30.90
N LEU A 424 -10.99 11.60 -31.18
CA LEU A 424 -11.15 13.06 -31.14
C LEU A 424 -11.87 13.59 -32.41
N PRO A 425 -12.73 14.62 -32.32
CA PRO A 425 -12.93 15.52 -31.18
C PRO A 425 -13.89 14.99 -30.11
N ASP A 426 -14.52 13.86 -30.30
CA ASP A 426 -15.43 13.31 -29.28
C ASP A 426 -14.63 13.06 -27.99
N HIS A 427 -15.25 13.36 -26.85
CA HIS A 427 -14.63 13.22 -25.53
C HIS A 427 -13.34 14.03 -25.30
N TRP A 428 -13.02 15.05 -26.11
CA TRP A 428 -11.80 15.88 -25.92
C TRP A 428 -11.70 16.58 -24.54
N ARG A 429 -12.84 16.73 -23.85
CA ARG A 429 -12.93 17.29 -22.50
C ARG A 429 -12.57 16.30 -21.40
N ASP A 430 -12.33 15.03 -21.72
CA ASP A 430 -11.91 14.06 -20.72
C ASP A 430 -10.38 14.08 -20.57
N ILE A 431 -9.91 14.53 -19.41
CA ILE A 431 -8.48 14.58 -19.10
C ILE A 431 -7.92 13.23 -18.63
N ARG A 432 -8.78 12.28 -18.26
CA ARG A 432 -8.38 11.01 -17.62
C ARG A 432 -7.41 10.20 -18.48
N PRO A 433 -7.59 10.03 -19.80
CA PRO A 433 -6.64 9.30 -20.64
C PRO A 433 -5.22 9.89 -20.60
N PHE A 434 -5.12 11.21 -20.56
CA PHE A 434 -3.84 11.92 -20.53
C PHE A 434 -3.17 11.83 -19.15
N VAL A 435 -3.96 11.76 -18.07
CA VAL A 435 -3.47 11.46 -16.73
C VAL A 435 -2.90 10.05 -16.68
N VAL A 436 -3.61 9.04 -17.21
CA VAL A 436 -3.13 7.65 -17.27
C VAL A 436 -1.85 7.53 -18.10
N LEU A 437 -1.80 8.14 -19.27
CA LEU A 437 -0.58 8.15 -20.10
C LEU A 437 0.61 8.77 -19.37
N HIS A 438 0.40 9.88 -18.66
CA HIS A 438 1.42 10.52 -17.86
C HIS A 438 1.90 9.63 -16.71
N GLU A 439 0.98 9.06 -15.91
CA GLU A 439 1.32 8.14 -14.82
C GLU A 439 2.02 6.89 -15.31
N HIS A 440 1.61 6.35 -16.46
CA HIS A 440 2.29 5.22 -17.09
C HIS A 440 3.76 5.53 -17.40
N LYS A 441 4.08 6.75 -17.87
CA LYS A 441 5.47 7.16 -18.11
C LYS A 441 6.25 7.45 -16.84
N LYS A 442 5.61 8.05 -15.84
CA LYS A 442 6.21 8.15 -14.50
C LYS A 442 6.63 6.76 -14.00
N LEU A 443 5.75 5.77 -14.13
CA LEU A 443 6.05 4.40 -13.73
C LEU A 443 7.14 3.74 -14.60
N MET A 444 7.20 4.03 -15.90
CA MET A 444 8.33 3.56 -16.74
C MET A 444 9.67 4.09 -16.24
N ILE A 445 9.75 5.36 -15.81
CA ILE A 445 10.97 5.96 -15.24
C ILE A 445 11.35 5.28 -13.92
N GLU A 446 10.38 5.10 -13.03
CA GLU A 446 10.58 4.43 -11.73
C GLU A 446 11.02 2.97 -11.93
N ARG A 447 10.40 2.25 -12.88
CA ARG A 447 10.74 0.87 -13.24
C ARG A 447 12.17 0.74 -13.75
N VAL A 448 12.64 1.67 -14.59
CA VAL A 448 14.05 1.70 -15.04
C VAL A 448 14.99 1.89 -13.86
N GLY A 449 14.66 2.79 -12.93
CA GLY A 449 15.43 2.99 -11.70
C GLY A 449 15.49 1.72 -10.85
N TYR A 450 14.36 1.03 -10.71
CA TYR A 450 14.29 -0.24 -9.99
C TYR A 450 15.11 -1.34 -10.67
N MET A 451 15.03 -1.49 -11.99
CA MET A 451 15.84 -2.46 -12.76
C MET A 451 17.35 -2.22 -12.59
N HIS A 452 17.79 -0.96 -12.49
CA HIS A 452 19.17 -0.63 -12.13
C HIS A 452 19.53 -1.05 -10.70
N GLN A 453 18.68 -0.76 -9.71
CA GLN A 453 18.89 -1.17 -8.32
C GLN A 453 19.01 -2.69 -8.17
N GLN A 454 18.33 -3.46 -9.03
CA GLN A 454 18.42 -4.92 -9.08
C GLN A 454 19.59 -5.45 -9.93
N GLY A 455 20.41 -4.57 -10.53
CA GLY A 455 21.58 -4.96 -11.32
C GLY A 455 21.31 -5.31 -12.78
N TYR A 456 20.08 -5.13 -13.28
CA TYR A 456 19.73 -5.46 -14.68
C TYR A 456 20.15 -4.39 -15.69
N LEU A 457 20.41 -3.16 -15.24
CA LEU A 457 20.87 -2.03 -16.05
C LEU A 457 22.12 -1.40 -15.44
N SER A 458 23.06 -0.98 -16.29
CA SER A 458 24.18 -0.14 -15.90
C SER A 458 23.69 1.26 -15.50
N HIS A 459 24.55 2.03 -14.82
CA HIS A 459 24.20 3.41 -14.46
C HIS A 459 23.94 4.29 -15.69
N ASP A 460 24.75 4.13 -16.75
CA ASP A 460 24.57 4.89 -18.01
C ASP A 460 23.28 4.51 -18.72
N GLU A 461 22.95 3.21 -18.80
CA GLU A 461 21.69 2.72 -19.36
C GLU A 461 20.48 3.28 -18.59
N GLN A 462 20.54 3.28 -17.25
CA GLN A 462 19.50 3.86 -16.41
C GLN A 462 19.28 5.35 -16.74
N LEU A 463 20.36 6.14 -16.73
CA LEU A 463 20.28 7.59 -16.98
C LEU A 463 19.72 7.88 -18.38
N GLU A 464 20.16 7.12 -19.39
CA GLU A 464 19.67 7.27 -20.75
C GLU A 464 18.15 7.04 -20.83
N PHE A 465 17.67 5.87 -20.38
CA PHE A 465 16.25 5.52 -20.50
C PHE A 465 15.36 6.39 -19.61
N GLN A 466 15.78 6.73 -18.40
CA GLN A 466 15.03 7.65 -17.53
C GLN A 466 14.91 9.03 -18.17
N SER A 467 15.97 9.56 -18.78
CA SER A 467 15.94 10.85 -19.47
C SER A 467 14.98 10.82 -20.66
N ARG A 468 15.02 9.77 -21.50
CA ARG A 468 14.13 9.64 -22.66
C ARG A 468 12.66 9.52 -22.25
N PHE A 469 12.33 8.70 -21.24
CA PHE A 469 10.97 8.60 -20.72
C PHE A 469 10.50 9.89 -20.04
N LEU A 470 11.39 10.61 -19.34
CA LEU A 470 11.07 11.91 -18.72
C LEU A 470 10.67 12.95 -19.78
N GLN A 471 11.39 13.00 -20.90
CA GLN A 471 11.03 13.87 -22.03
C GLN A 471 9.66 13.50 -22.61
N LEU A 472 9.38 12.21 -22.80
CA LEU A 472 8.07 11.75 -23.27
C LEU A 472 6.95 12.09 -22.28
N MET A 473 7.18 11.90 -20.98
CA MET A 473 6.24 12.27 -19.91
C MET A 473 5.93 13.77 -19.95
N SER A 474 6.94 14.63 -20.12
CA SER A 474 6.76 16.08 -20.24
C SER A 474 5.95 16.50 -21.49
N ARG A 475 6.12 15.79 -22.62
CA ARG A 475 5.29 16.00 -23.81
C ARG A 475 3.82 15.66 -23.54
N LEU A 476 3.55 14.54 -22.88
CA LEU A 476 2.19 14.13 -22.50
C LEU A 476 1.55 15.09 -21.50
N GLU A 477 2.33 15.61 -20.54
CA GLU A 477 1.90 16.67 -19.63
C GLU A 477 1.51 17.95 -20.40
N THR A 478 2.28 18.32 -21.42
CA THR A 478 1.94 19.47 -22.29
C THR A 478 0.59 19.26 -22.98
N LEU A 479 0.32 18.07 -23.51
CA LEU A 479 -0.98 17.74 -24.13
C LEU A 479 -2.13 17.83 -23.11
N ARG A 480 -1.93 17.29 -21.90
CA ARG A 480 -2.90 17.40 -20.80
C ARG A 480 -3.19 18.86 -20.46
N ASN A 481 -2.16 19.68 -20.35
CA ASN A 481 -2.29 21.09 -19.98
C ASN A 481 -2.98 21.91 -21.10
N LEU A 482 -2.75 21.57 -22.38
CA LEU A 482 -3.50 22.15 -23.50
C LEU A 482 -5.01 21.89 -23.34
N ILE A 483 -5.41 20.67 -23.00
CA ILE A 483 -6.82 20.31 -22.78
C ILE A 483 -7.42 21.14 -21.65
N ILE A 484 -6.74 21.22 -20.50
CA ILE A 484 -7.21 22.02 -19.35
C ILE A 484 -7.41 23.48 -19.78
N MET A 485 -6.45 24.08 -20.49
CA MET A 485 -6.57 25.45 -20.98
C MET A 485 -7.74 25.63 -21.97
N ALA A 486 -7.97 24.66 -22.87
CA ALA A 486 -9.06 24.72 -23.83
C ALA A 486 -10.44 24.53 -23.18
N GLN A 487 -10.54 23.75 -22.11
CA GLN A 487 -11.77 23.64 -21.32
C GLN A 487 -12.14 24.98 -20.69
N VAL A 488 -11.16 25.71 -20.13
CA VAL A 488 -11.36 27.06 -19.58
C VAL A 488 -11.82 28.04 -20.65
N LYS A 489 -11.24 27.96 -21.86
CA LYS A 489 -11.59 28.84 -23.00
C LYS A 489 -12.86 28.43 -23.74
N GLY A 490 -13.36 27.21 -23.53
CA GLY A 490 -14.54 26.66 -24.20
C GLY A 490 -14.33 26.30 -25.69
N THR A 491 -13.09 26.15 -26.17
CA THR A 491 -12.79 25.99 -27.61
C THR A 491 -12.08 24.68 -27.92
N ALA A 492 -12.57 23.93 -28.92
CA ALA A 492 -11.95 22.68 -29.40
C ALA A 492 -10.83 22.90 -30.44
N SER A 493 -10.33 24.13 -30.60
CA SER A 493 -9.31 24.48 -31.63
C SER A 493 -7.98 23.74 -31.47
N ILE A 494 -7.75 23.11 -30.31
CA ILE A 494 -6.53 22.36 -29.99
C ILE A 494 -6.57 20.89 -30.45
N VAL A 495 -7.71 20.38 -30.95
CA VAL A 495 -7.88 18.95 -31.25
C VAL A 495 -6.85 18.44 -32.28
N HIS A 496 -6.55 19.25 -33.30
CA HIS A 496 -5.54 18.90 -34.29
C HIS A 496 -4.14 18.75 -33.66
N ASP A 497 -3.77 19.69 -32.78
CA ASP A 497 -2.49 19.67 -32.08
C ASP A 497 -2.38 18.48 -31.11
N ILE A 498 -3.47 18.17 -30.40
CA ILE A 498 -3.54 16.98 -29.53
C ILE A 498 -3.32 15.72 -30.36
N ARG A 499 -4.04 15.57 -31.49
CA ARG A 499 -3.95 14.37 -32.33
C ARG A 499 -2.51 14.16 -32.82
N LYS A 500 -1.90 15.21 -33.38
CA LYS A 500 -0.51 15.18 -33.83
C LYS A 500 0.47 14.91 -32.69
N GLY A 501 0.22 15.47 -31.52
CA GLY A 501 0.99 15.24 -30.31
C GLY A 501 0.95 13.79 -29.84
N LEU A 502 -0.22 13.16 -29.86
CA LEU A 502 -0.42 11.75 -29.52
C LEU A 502 0.30 10.82 -30.50
N GLU A 503 0.19 11.09 -31.81
CA GLU A 503 0.91 10.33 -32.84
C GLU A 503 2.43 10.42 -32.67
N ASN A 504 2.96 11.61 -32.37
CA ASN A 504 4.37 11.79 -32.07
C ASN A 504 4.79 11.06 -30.79
N ALA A 505 4.01 11.18 -29.73
CA ALA A 505 4.27 10.50 -28.46
C ALA A 505 4.30 8.99 -28.64
N ALA A 506 3.37 8.42 -29.42
CA ALA A 506 3.33 6.99 -29.72
C ALA A 506 4.62 6.51 -30.44
N GLY A 507 5.09 7.26 -31.43
CA GLY A 507 6.32 6.93 -32.15
C GLY A 507 7.55 6.93 -31.24
N VAL A 508 7.69 7.97 -30.40
CA VAL A 508 8.78 8.08 -29.42
C VAL A 508 8.72 6.97 -28.38
N ASP A 509 7.53 6.67 -27.86
CA ASP A 509 7.34 5.60 -26.88
C ASP A 509 7.72 4.22 -27.45
N ALA A 510 7.32 3.95 -28.70
CA ALA A 510 7.68 2.73 -29.41
C ALA A 510 9.18 2.61 -29.68
N GLU A 511 9.89 3.71 -29.92
CA GLU A 511 11.35 3.72 -30.03
C GLU A 511 12.01 3.39 -28.70
N ILE A 512 11.72 4.16 -27.64
CA ILE A 512 12.32 4.00 -26.31
C ILE A 512 12.06 2.58 -25.78
N THR A 513 10.83 2.09 -25.91
CA THR A 513 10.44 0.76 -25.43
C THR A 513 11.17 -0.35 -26.17
N ARG A 514 11.33 -0.25 -27.50
CA ARG A 514 12.07 -1.27 -28.28
C ARG A 514 13.55 -1.29 -27.95
N ASP A 515 14.16 -0.12 -27.77
CA ASP A 515 15.57 -0.03 -27.37
C ASP A 515 15.79 -0.63 -25.99
N LEU A 516 14.89 -0.35 -25.03
CA LEU A 516 14.93 -0.94 -23.69
C LEU A 516 14.81 -2.47 -23.75
N ILE A 517 13.85 -3.00 -24.54
CA ILE A 517 13.73 -4.45 -24.77
C ILE A 517 15.04 -5.01 -25.33
N GLY A 518 15.68 -4.31 -26.28
CA GLY A 518 16.96 -4.71 -26.86
C GLY A 518 18.06 -4.89 -25.81
N VAL A 519 18.18 -3.94 -24.88
CA VAL A 519 19.13 -4.01 -23.76
C VAL A 519 18.77 -5.15 -22.81
N LEU A 520 17.50 -5.28 -22.43
CA LEU A 520 17.04 -6.28 -21.47
C LEU A 520 17.09 -7.71 -22.02
N SER A 521 17.06 -7.90 -23.34
CA SER A 521 17.13 -9.21 -24.00
C SER A 521 18.40 -10.00 -23.66
N ARG A 522 19.45 -9.36 -23.11
CA ARG A 522 20.65 -10.06 -22.63
C ARG A 522 20.35 -11.04 -21.47
N TRP A 523 19.27 -10.79 -20.74
CA TRP A 523 18.83 -11.62 -19.61
C TRP A 523 17.87 -12.76 -20.01
N ASP A 524 17.56 -12.91 -21.31
CA ASP A 524 16.65 -13.96 -21.80
C ASP A 524 17.28 -15.37 -21.76
N LYS A 525 18.61 -15.49 -21.60
CA LYS A 525 19.37 -16.75 -21.77
C LYS A 525 20.00 -17.36 -20.51
N GLU A 526 19.89 -16.73 -19.35
CA GLU A 526 20.46 -17.25 -18.10
C GLU A 526 19.43 -18.18 -17.41
N LEU A 527 19.67 -19.49 -17.52
CA LEU A 527 19.02 -20.57 -16.76
C LEU A 527 20.09 -21.42 -16.06
#